data_AF-A0A6J5ADQ5-F1
#
_entry.id   AF-A0A6J5ADQ5-F1
#
_cell.length_a   1.000
_cell.length_b   1.000
_cell.length_c   1.000
_cell.angle_alpha   90.00
_cell.angle_beta   90.00
_cell.angle_gamma   90.00
#
_symmetry.space_group_name_H-M   'P 1'
#
loop_
_entity.id
_entity.type
_entity.pdbx_description
1 polymer ?
#
loop_
_entity_poly.entity_id
_entity_poly.type
_entity_poly.pdbx_seq_one_letter_code
_entity_poly.pdbx_strand_id
1 'polypeptide(L)'
;MNSRSWKVVLAVSLVLNVFLLGAIAGGVYRWYAAREAAAPLAAQQRALRFAAETLSPARQKAFADSLKNGRREGRQYGREAREARREVLRLLAAPQLDRAALDAALARTRAADSNLRATVESSVADFAATLSPQERVEFADSLRLRGQWREPQANAKGAGPASSASANQAASE
;
A
#
# COMPACT_ATOMS: atom_id res chain seq x y z
N MET A 1 37.06 35.77 -27.65
CA MET A 1 36.74 34.59 -26.80
C MET A 1 35.74 33.73 -27.53
N ASN A 2 36.08 32.45 -27.76
CA ASN A 2 35.47 31.61 -28.80
C ASN A 2 34.02 31.23 -28.50
N SER A 3 33.12 31.54 -29.44
CA SER A 3 31.70 31.17 -29.46
C SER A 3 31.44 29.68 -29.28
N ARG A 4 32.42 28.82 -29.55
CA ARG A 4 32.37 27.36 -29.29
C ARG A 4 32.47 27.02 -27.81
N SER A 5 33.31 27.73 -27.05
CA SER A 5 33.50 27.47 -25.61
C SER A 5 32.24 27.78 -24.81
N TRP A 6 31.50 28.84 -25.18
CA TRP A 6 30.21 29.18 -24.57
C TRP A 6 29.14 28.10 -24.83
N LYS A 7 29.06 27.58 -26.06
CA LYS A 7 28.13 26.49 -26.41
C LYS A 7 28.44 25.20 -25.64
N VAL A 8 29.72 24.89 -25.43
CA VAL A 8 30.16 23.73 -24.63
C VAL A 8 29.78 23.92 -23.16
N VAL A 9 30.00 25.10 -22.58
CA VAL A 9 29.61 25.38 -21.19
C VAL A 9 28.10 25.27 -21.00
N LEU A 10 27.30 25.79 -21.96
CA LEU A 10 25.85 25.64 -21.93
C LEU A 10 25.41 24.18 -22.05
N ALA A 11 26.02 23.40 -22.95
CA ALA A 11 25.72 21.99 -23.12
C ALA A 11 26.04 21.18 -21.85
N VAL A 12 27.18 21.44 -21.21
CA VAL A 12 27.58 20.79 -19.97
C VAL A 12 26.64 21.16 -18.82
N SER A 13 26.25 22.43 -18.69
CA SER A 13 25.28 22.87 -17.69
C SER A 13 23.92 22.19 -17.89
N LEU A 14 23.46 22.06 -19.14
CA LEU A 14 22.20 21.39 -19.44
C LEU A 14 22.22 19.91 -19.05
N VAL A 15 23.28 19.18 -19.42
CA VAL A 15 23.45 17.76 -19.06
C VAL A 15 23.49 17.59 -17.54
N LEU A 16 24.20 18.47 -16.84
CA LEU A 16 24.32 18.40 -15.38
C LEU A 16 22.96 18.61 -14.69
N ASN A 17 22.15 19.55 -15.17
CA ASN A 17 20.80 19.79 -14.65
C ASN A 17 19.88 18.59 -14.89
N VAL A 18 19.90 18.00 -16.09
CA VAL A 18 19.11 16.81 -16.40
C VAL A 18 19.55 15.61 -15.55
N PHE A 19 20.85 15.44 -15.34
CA PHE A 19 21.38 14.39 -14.47
C PHE A 19 20.96 14.60 -13.01
N LEU A 20 21.01 15.84 -12.50
CA LEU A 20 20.62 16.16 -11.13
C LEU A 20 19.11 15.94 -10.91
N LEU A 21 18.28 16.34 -11.87
CA LEU A 21 16.84 16.06 -11.88
C LEU A 21 16.57 14.55 -11.92
N GLY A 22 17.31 13.81 -12.75
CA GLY A 22 17.22 12.34 -12.81
C GLY A 22 17.64 11.66 -11.51
N ALA A 23 18.69 12.16 -10.83
CA ALA A 23 19.15 11.63 -9.55
C ALA A 23 18.17 11.92 -8.40
N ILE A 24 17.58 13.12 -8.36
CA ILE A 24 16.57 13.48 -7.37
C ILE A 24 15.28 12.70 -7.62
N ALA A 25 14.79 12.68 -8.86
CA ALA A 25 13.60 11.91 -9.24
C ALA A 25 13.81 10.41 -9.00
N GLY A 26 14.98 9.87 -9.36
CA GLY A 26 15.35 8.47 -9.13
C GLY A 26 15.53 8.13 -7.64
N GLY A 27 16.08 9.04 -6.84
CA GLY A 27 16.24 8.90 -5.39
C GLY A 27 14.90 8.93 -4.66
N VAL A 28 14.05 9.91 -5.00
CA VAL A 28 12.66 10.02 -4.50
C VAL A 28 11.85 8.81 -4.94
N TYR A 29 11.98 8.37 -6.20
CA TYR A 29 11.31 7.17 -6.70
C TYR A 29 11.76 5.91 -5.98
N ARG A 30 13.06 5.70 -5.75
CA ARG A 30 13.57 4.55 -4.97
C ARG A 30 13.08 4.58 -3.52
N TRP A 31 12.99 5.76 -2.92
CA TRP A 31 12.50 5.94 -1.55
C TRP A 31 11.00 5.69 -1.45
N TYR A 32 10.19 6.23 -2.36
CA TYR A 32 8.76 5.96 -2.43
C TYR A 32 8.46 4.51 -2.82
N ALA A 33 9.17 3.91 -3.79
CA ALA A 33 8.98 2.50 -4.15
C ALA A 33 9.39 1.54 -3.00
N ALA A 34 10.44 1.87 -2.24
CA ALA A 34 10.80 1.12 -1.04
C ALA A 34 9.75 1.28 0.08
N ARG A 35 9.15 2.47 0.23
CA ARG A 35 8.09 2.72 1.20
C ARG A 35 6.74 2.13 0.78
N GLU A 36 6.33 2.22 -0.48
CA GLU A 36 5.06 1.63 -0.94
C GLU A 36 5.11 0.11 -1.05
N ALA A 37 6.25 -0.49 -1.34
CA ALA A 37 6.39 -1.95 -1.32
C ALA A 37 6.46 -2.51 0.11
N ALA A 38 6.90 -1.72 1.10
CA ALA A 38 7.09 -2.18 2.48
C ALA A 38 6.04 -1.65 3.46
N ALA A 39 5.43 -0.48 3.25
CA ALA A 39 4.52 0.16 4.20
C ALA A 39 3.15 -0.54 4.32
N PRO A 40 2.44 -0.89 3.23
CA PRO A 40 1.19 -1.66 3.36
C PRO A 40 1.48 -3.05 3.91
N LEU A 41 2.54 -3.73 3.46
CA LEU A 41 2.89 -5.07 3.95
C LEU A 41 3.39 -5.06 5.41
N ALA A 42 4.16 -4.07 5.86
CA ALA A 42 4.64 -3.98 7.25
C ALA A 42 3.54 -3.51 8.21
N ALA A 43 2.66 -2.58 7.78
CA ALA A 43 1.48 -2.20 8.54
C ALA A 43 0.50 -3.38 8.65
N GLN A 44 0.31 -4.15 7.57
CA GLN A 44 -0.48 -5.37 7.55
C GLN A 44 0.17 -6.49 8.36
N GLN A 45 1.51 -6.63 8.37
CA GLN A 45 2.24 -7.57 9.23
C GLN A 45 2.08 -7.25 10.71
N ARG A 46 2.14 -5.97 11.10
CA ARG A 46 1.83 -5.56 12.47
C ARG A 46 0.36 -5.85 12.77
N ALA A 47 -0.57 -5.37 11.94
CA ALA A 47 -2.01 -5.55 12.13
C ALA A 47 -2.44 -7.03 12.23
N LEU A 48 -1.83 -7.92 11.45
CA LEU A 48 -2.12 -9.36 11.48
C LEU A 48 -1.48 -10.07 12.67
N ARG A 49 -0.24 -9.74 13.08
CA ARG A 49 0.35 -10.25 14.35
C ARG A 49 -0.58 -10.00 15.53
N PHE A 50 -1.21 -8.85 15.47
CA PHE A 50 -2.13 -8.30 16.43
C PHE A 50 -3.56 -8.88 16.36
N ALA A 51 -3.92 -9.60 15.28
CA ALA A 51 -5.24 -10.18 15.07
C ALA A 51 -5.39 -11.57 15.74
N ALA A 52 -4.30 -12.21 16.15
CA ALA A 52 -4.37 -13.48 16.88
C ALA A 52 -4.10 -13.32 18.38
N GLU A 53 -3.90 -12.10 18.89
CA GLU A 53 -3.55 -11.87 20.31
C GLU A 53 -4.60 -12.42 21.29
N THR A 54 -5.86 -12.48 20.89
CA THR A 54 -6.97 -13.04 21.68
C THR A 54 -6.96 -14.57 21.71
N LEU A 55 -6.27 -15.21 20.76
CA LEU A 55 -6.13 -16.67 20.69
C LEU A 55 -4.94 -17.17 21.50
N SER A 56 -4.93 -18.46 21.83
CA SER A 56 -3.81 -19.09 22.55
C SER A 56 -2.49 -18.97 21.77
N PRO A 57 -1.32 -19.00 22.45
CA PRO A 57 -0.01 -18.88 21.79
C PRO A 57 0.24 -19.93 20.69
N ALA A 58 -0.32 -21.14 20.85
CA ALA A 58 -0.25 -22.19 19.84
C ALA A 58 -1.03 -21.81 18.56
N ARG A 59 -2.21 -21.21 18.71
CA ARG A 59 -3.04 -20.73 17.59
C ARG A 59 -2.43 -19.49 16.92
N GLN A 60 -1.80 -18.60 17.69
CA GLN A 60 -1.03 -17.47 17.14
C GLN A 60 0.10 -17.94 16.23
N LYS A 61 0.84 -18.97 16.65
CA LYS A 61 1.90 -19.58 15.83
C LYS A 61 1.33 -20.22 14.56
N ALA A 62 0.25 -20.98 14.69
CA ALA A 62 -0.43 -21.59 13.54
C ALA A 62 -0.94 -20.54 12.53
N PHE A 63 -1.45 -19.40 13.02
CA PHE A 63 -1.85 -18.28 12.17
C PHE A 63 -0.66 -17.65 11.45
N ALA A 64 0.43 -17.39 12.18
CA ALA A 64 1.65 -16.83 11.60
C ALA A 64 2.25 -17.74 10.52
N ASP A 65 2.22 -19.06 10.75
CA ASP A 65 2.68 -20.06 9.78
C ASP A 65 1.76 -20.13 8.55
N SER A 66 0.43 -20.05 8.73
CA SER A 66 -0.52 -19.94 7.61
C SER A 66 -0.24 -18.70 6.74
N LEU A 67 -0.09 -17.53 7.36
CA LEU A 67 0.26 -16.30 6.64
C LEU A 67 1.61 -16.37 5.94
N LYS A 68 2.59 -17.05 6.55
CA LYS A 68 3.91 -17.27 5.95
C LYS A 68 3.79 -18.15 4.70
N ASN A 69 2.97 -19.20 4.74
CA ASN A 69 2.72 -20.09 3.62
C ASN A 69 1.98 -19.38 2.47
N GLY A 70 0.89 -18.67 2.77
CA GLY A 70 0.18 -17.87 1.75
C GLY A 70 1.06 -16.84 1.08
N ARG A 71 1.94 -16.17 1.86
CA ARG A 71 2.94 -15.27 1.28
C ARG A 71 3.94 -16.03 0.43
N ARG A 72 4.41 -17.19 0.87
CA ARG A 72 5.38 -18.04 0.16
C ARG A 72 4.86 -18.42 -1.23
N GLU A 73 3.59 -18.77 -1.30
CA GLU A 73 2.84 -19.10 -2.52
C GLU A 73 2.63 -17.86 -3.39
N GLY A 74 2.21 -16.74 -2.79
CA GLY A 74 2.01 -15.46 -3.48
C GLY A 74 3.29 -14.75 -3.92
N ARG A 75 4.49 -15.26 -3.59
CA ARG A 75 5.76 -14.58 -3.92
C ARG A 75 5.93 -14.30 -5.42
N GLN A 76 5.42 -15.17 -6.27
CA GLN A 76 5.47 -14.99 -7.72
C GLN A 76 4.70 -13.73 -8.15
N TYR A 77 3.47 -13.56 -7.66
CA TYR A 77 2.66 -12.38 -7.93
C TYR A 77 3.32 -11.11 -7.38
N GLY A 78 3.97 -11.19 -6.22
CA GLY A 78 4.77 -10.09 -5.69
C GLY A 78 6.01 -9.75 -6.53
N ARG A 79 6.56 -10.68 -7.31
CA ARG A 79 7.64 -10.38 -8.29
C ARG A 79 7.05 -9.77 -9.56
N GLU A 80 6.02 -10.40 -10.11
CA GLU A 80 5.30 -9.93 -11.30
C GLU A 80 4.80 -8.49 -11.14
N ALA A 81 4.21 -8.16 -9.98
CA ALA A 81 3.75 -6.81 -9.70
C ALA A 81 4.90 -5.79 -9.65
N ARG A 82 6.10 -6.19 -9.19
CA ARG A 82 7.28 -5.30 -9.20
C ARG A 82 7.82 -5.11 -10.60
N GLU A 83 7.88 -6.17 -11.38
CA GLU A 83 8.32 -6.13 -12.78
C GLU A 83 7.37 -5.28 -13.63
N ALA A 84 6.05 -5.47 -13.47
CA ALA A 84 5.04 -4.67 -14.16
C ALA A 84 5.13 -3.17 -13.81
N ARG A 85 5.39 -2.82 -12.53
CA ARG A 85 5.64 -1.42 -12.14
C ARG A 85 6.89 -0.84 -12.78
N ARG A 86 7.99 -1.60 -12.86
CA ARG A 86 9.21 -1.13 -13.57
C ARG A 86 8.92 -0.87 -15.04
N GLU A 87 8.11 -1.73 -15.66
CA GLU A 87 7.71 -1.57 -17.06
C GLU A 87 6.85 -0.32 -17.28
N VAL A 88 5.89 -0.05 -16.39
CA VAL A 88 5.10 1.21 -16.40
C VAL A 88 6.02 2.43 -16.41
N LEU A 89 7.03 2.47 -15.53
CA LEU A 89 7.98 3.59 -15.51
C LEU A 89 8.80 3.70 -16.79
N ARG A 90 9.26 2.56 -17.32
CA ARG A 90 10.06 2.53 -18.53
C ARG A 90 9.28 3.11 -19.70
N LEU A 91 7.99 2.80 -19.79
CA LEU A 91 7.09 3.30 -20.81
C LEU A 91 6.76 4.78 -20.62
N LEU A 92 6.61 5.26 -19.39
CA LEU A 92 6.41 6.68 -19.09
C LEU A 92 7.65 7.54 -19.35
N ALA A 93 8.85 6.97 -19.18
CA ALA A 93 10.11 7.65 -19.45
C ALA A 93 10.53 7.56 -20.93
N ALA A 94 9.76 6.87 -21.78
CA ALA A 94 10.07 6.76 -23.19
C ALA A 94 9.86 8.11 -23.91
N PRO A 95 10.66 8.44 -24.94
CA PRO A 95 10.52 9.69 -25.68
C PRO A 95 9.13 9.87 -26.31
N GLN A 96 8.50 8.77 -26.72
CA GLN A 96 7.14 8.74 -27.24
C GLN A 96 6.28 7.85 -26.35
N LEU A 97 5.11 8.36 -25.96
CA LEU A 97 4.19 7.62 -25.10
C LEU A 97 3.42 6.57 -25.91
N ASP A 98 3.75 5.30 -25.68
CA ASP A 98 2.92 4.17 -26.12
C ASP A 98 1.81 3.92 -25.11
N ARG A 99 0.63 4.45 -25.40
CA ARG A 99 -0.54 4.33 -24.53
C ARG A 99 -1.02 2.88 -24.38
N ALA A 100 -0.97 2.08 -25.44
CA ALA A 100 -1.46 0.71 -25.41
C ALA A 100 -0.54 -0.18 -24.56
N ALA A 101 0.79 -0.02 -24.70
CA ALA A 101 1.76 -0.72 -23.88
C ALA A 101 1.65 -0.31 -22.40
N LEU A 102 1.41 0.97 -22.12
CA LEU A 102 1.23 1.48 -20.76
C LEU A 102 -0.02 0.88 -20.10
N ASP A 103 -1.15 0.88 -20.81
CA ASP A 103 -2.40 0.30 -20.30
C ASP A 103 -2.25 -1.20 -20.02
N ALA A 104 -1.52 -1.94 -20.87
CA ALA A 104 -1.20 -3.35 -20.64
C ALA A 104 -0.29 -3.56 -19.42
N ALA A 105 0.72 -2.71 -19.20
CA ALA A 105 1.60 -2.79 -18.03
C ALA A 105 0.85 -2.47 -16.73
N LEU A 106 -0.06 -1.48 -16.75
CA LEU A 106 -0.95 -1.16 -15.64
C LEU A 106 -1.93 -2.29 -15.32
N ALA A 107 -2.52 -2.91 -16.35
CA ALA A 107 -3.41 -4.07 -16.18
C ALA A 107 -2.68 -5.26 -15.53
N ARG A 108 -1.44 -5.54 -15.95
CA ARG A 108 -0.59 -6.58 -15.34
C ARG A 108 -0.28 -6.30 -13.88
N THR A 109 -0.02 -5.04 -13.53
CA THR A 109 0.20 -4.65 -12.13
C THR A 109 -1.04 -4.92 -11.27
N ARG A 110 -2.22 -4.50 -11.74
CA ARG A 110 -3.49 -4.76 -11.02
C ARG A 110 -3.78 -6.25 -10.87
N ALA A 111 -3.59 -7.04 -11.92
CA ALA A 111 -3.82 -8.49 -11.87
C ALA A 111 -2.90 -9.18 -10.85
N ALA A 112 -1.61 -8.87 -10.87
CA ALA A 112 -0.65 -9.43 -9.93
C ALA A 112 -0.93 -9.02 -8.47
N ASP A 113 -1.30 -7.75 -8.24
CA ASP A 113 -1.67 -7.28 -6.90
C ASP A 113 -2.97 -7.97 -6.39
N SER A 114 -3.98 -8.12 -7.25
CA SER A 114 -5.22 -8.83 -6.91
C SER A 114 -4.98 -10.30 -6.61
N ASN A 115 -4.14 -10.99 -7.39
CA ASN A 115 -3.81 -12.39 -7.15
C ASN A 115 -3.04 -12.58 -5.83
N LEU A 116 -2.11 -11.67 -5.53
CA LEU A 116 -1.39 -11.68 -4.26
C LEU A 116 -2.35 -11.51 -3.08
N ARG A 117 -3.30 -10.55 -3.19
CA ARG A 117 -4.34 -10.31 -2.18
C ARG A 117 -5.22 -11.55 -1.98
N ALA A 118 -5.73 -12.13 -3.07
CA ALA A 118 -6.57 -13.32 -3.03
C ALA A 118 -5.86 -14.51 -2.37
N THR A 119 -4.56 -14.70 -2.64
CA THR A 119 -3.77 -15.78 -2.02
C THR A 119 -3.70 -15.61 -0.49
N VAL A 120 -3.45 -14.39 -0.02
CA VAL A 120 -3.41 -14.10 1.43
C VAL A 120 -4.80 -14.28 2.07
N GLU A 121 -5.85 -13.84 1.40
CA GLU A 121 -7.23 -14.00 1.87
C GLU A 121 -7.63 -15.48 1.96
N SER A 122 -7.23 -16.31 0.99
CA SER A 122 -7.42 -17.76 1.03
C SER A 122 -6.74 -18.37 2.27
N SER A 123 -5.48 -18.04 2.55
CA SER A 123 -4.79 -18.59 3.73
C SER A 123 -5.42 -18.17 5.06
N VAL A 124 -6.04 -16.99 5.12
CA VAL A 124 -6.81 -16.55 6.29
C VAL A 124 -8.10 -17.38 6.42
N ALA A 125 -8.81 -17.63 5.32
CA ALA A 125 -9.99 -18.49 5.31
C ALA A 125 -9.65 -19.94 5.71
N ASP A 126 -8.55 -20.49 5.18
CA ASP A 126 -8.06 -21.82 5.51
C ASP A 126 -7.72 -21.93 7.01
N PHE A 127 -7.10 -20.90 7.59
CA PHE A 127 -6.86 -20.86 9.03
C PHE A 127 -8.17 -20.80 9.83
N ALA A 128 -9.12 -19.95 9.44
CA ALA A 128 -10.42 -19.84 10.10
C ALA A 128 -11.20 -21.16 10.07
N ALA A 129 -11.03 -21.99 9.03
CA ALA A 129 -11.62 -23.32 8.94
C ALA A 129 -11.08 -24.29 10.01
N THR A 130 -9.88 -24.06 10.55
CA THR A 130 -9.27 -24.88 11.62
C THR A 130 -9.69 -24.49 13.05
N LEU A 131 -10.46 -23.41 13.18
CA LEU A 131 -10.93 -22.87 14.45
C LEU A 131 -12.31 -23.43 14.81
N SER A 132 -12.54 -23.63 16.11
CA SER A 132 -13.88 -23.91 16.64
C SER A 132 -14.83 -22.72 16.42
N PRO A 133 -16.16 -22.92 16.50
CA PRO A 133 -17.12 -21.83 16.32
C PRO A 133 -16.89 -20.62 17.25
N GLN A 134 -16.48 -20.88 18.50
CA GLN A 134 -16.18 -19.83 19.48
C GLN A 134 -14.88 -19.08 19.14
N GLU A 135 -13.80 -19.82 18.83
CA GLU A 135 -12.53 -19.22 18.40
C GLU A 135 -12.68 -18.40 17.11
N ARG A 136 -13.60 -18.78 16.20
CA ARG A 136 -13.89 -17.99 14.99
C ARG A 136 -14.50 -16.63 15.29
N VAL A 137 -15.33 -16.51 16.33
CA VAL A 137 -15.92 -15.22 16.73
C VAL A 137 -14.83 -14.30 17.28
N GLU A 138 -13.99 -14.82 18.18
CA GLU A 138 -12.84 -14.08 18.72
C GLU A 138 -11.86 -13.63 17.63
N PHE A 139 -11.64 -14.49 16.63
CA PHE A 139 -10.82 -14.19 15.46
C PHE A 139 -11.47 -13.18 14.50
N ALA A 140 -12.79 -13.20 14.35
CA ALA A 140 -13.50 -12.20 13.54
C ALA A 140 -13.45 -10.82 14.20
N ASP A 141 -13.63 -10.75 15.52
CA ASP A 141 -13.60 -9.49 16.28
C ASP A 141 -12.21 -8.86 16.29
N SER A 142 -11.16 -9.67 16.33
CA SER A 142 -9.78 -9.17 16.23
C SER A 142 -9.45 -8.64 14.82
N LEU A 143 -10.02 -9.22 13.76
CA LEU A 143 -9.88 -8.74 12.38
C LEU A 143 -10.62 -7.41 12.14
N ARG A 144 -11.77 -7.20 12.78
CA ARG A 144 -12.52 -5.92 12.76
C ARG A 144 -11.71 -4.76 13.33
N LEU A 145 -10.91 -5.03 14.36
CA LEU A 145 -10.14 -3.99 15.04
C LEU A 145 -8.91 -3.53 14.24
N ARG A 146 -8.30 -4.41 13.42
CA ARG A 146 -7.05 -4.10 12.70
C ARG A 146 -6.92 -4.80 11.34
N GLY A 147 -6.82 -4.01 10.26
CA GLY A 147 -6.51 -4.49 8.91
C GLY A 147 -7.39 -3.86 7.82
N GLN A 148 -7.41 -4.46 6.63
CA GLN A 148 -8.25 -4.04 5.48
C GLN A 148 -9.77 -4.13 5.73
N TRP A 149 -10.16 -4.85 6.80
CA TRP A 149 -11.53 -5.04 7.28
C TRP A 149 -11.86 -4.14 8.47
N ARG A 150 -11.03 -3.13 8.72
CA ARG A 150 -11.28 -2.14 9.75
C ARG A 150 -12.53 -1.36 9.37
N GLU A 151 -13.64 -1.69 10.02
CA GLU A 151 -14.80 -0.82 10.02
C GLU A 151 -14.40 0.48 10.72
N PRO A 152 -14.72 1.66 10.15
CA PRO A 152 -14.66 2.89 10.91
C PRO A 152 -15.55 2.67 12.14
N GLN A 153 -14.97 2.63 13.34
CA GLN A 153 -15.78 2.66 14.55
C GLN A 153 -16.67 3.90 14.43
N ALA A 154 -17.97 3.70 14.24
CA ALA A 154 -18.93 4.77 14.38
C ALA A 154 -18.72 5.31 15.79
N ASN A 155 -18.17 6.51 15.88
CA ASN A 155 -17.83 7.17 17.14
C ASN A 155 -19.03 7.06 18.10
N ALA A 156 -18.92 6.20 19.11
CA ALA A 156 -19.72 6.26 20.33
C ALA A 156 -19.27 7.46 21.19
N LYS A 157 -19.12 8.63 20.56
CA LYS A 157 -18.86 9.95 21.14
C LYS A 157 -19.48 10.99 20.21
N GLY A 158 -20.78 11.17 20.38
CA GLY A 158 -21.56 12.17 19.65
C GLY A 158 -23.07 12.09 19.88
N ALA A 159 -23.52 11.43 20.95
CA ALA A 159 -24.88 11.61 21.43
C ALA A 159 -24.97 12.98 22.14
N GLY A 160 -25.21 14.03 21.36
CA GLY A 160 -25.82 15.30 21.77
C GLY A 160 -25.08 16.20 22.79
N PRO A 161 -25.49 17.48 22.93
CA PRO A 161 -26.79 18.00 22.50
C PRO A 161 -26.69 19.03 21.36
N ALA A 162 -27.69 18.97 20.48
CA ALA A 162 -28.15 20.14 19.77
C ALA A 162 -28.58 21.22 20.79
N SER A 163 -28.53 22.49 20.37
CA SER A 163 -29.18 23.64 21.00
C SER A 163 -28.33 24.44 22.02
N SER A 164 -27.37 25.23 21.53
CA SER A 164 -26.91 26.46 22.24
C SER A 164 -26.16 27.46 21.35
N ALA A 165 -26.52 27.62 20.07
CA ALA A 165 -25.80 28.53 19.16
C ALA A 165 -26.69 29.49 18.34
N SER A 166 -27.99 29.62 18.64
CA SER A 166 -28.87 30.54 17.90
C SER A 166 -29.68 31.51 18.77
N ALA A 167 -29.38 31.62 20.07
CA ALA A 167 -30.13 32.49 20.98
C ALA A 167 -29.43 33.80 21.40
N ASN A 168 -28.21 34.09 20.91
CA ASN A 168 -27.43 35.26 21.39
C ASN A 168 -27.03 36.26 20.31
N GLN A 169 -27.77 36.34 19.20
CA GLN A 169 -27.58 37.37 18.15
C GLN A 169 -28.78 38.30 17.95
N ALA A 170 -29.76 38.30 18.86
CA ALA A 170 -30.94 39.17 18.76
C ALA A 170 -31.07 40.20 19.90
N ALA A 171 -29.99 40.46 20.65
CA ALA A 171 -29.99 41.45 21.73
C ALA A 171 -28.74 42.32 21.67
N SER A 172 -28.51 42.99 20.53
CA SER A 172 -27.62 44.14 20.37
C SER A 172 -27.90 44.78 19.01
N GLU A 173 -29.10 45.33 18.84
CA GLU A 173 -29.42 46.42 17.92
C GLU A 173 -30.73 47.08 18.38
#